data_AF-A0A1J4JDW1-F1
#
_entry.id   AF-A0A1J4JDW1-F1
#
_cell.length_a   1.000
_cell.length_b   1.000
_cell.length_c   1.000
_cell.angle_alpha   90.00
_cell.angle_beta   90.00
_cell.angle_gamma   90.00
#
_symmetry.space_group_name_H-M   'P 1'
#
loop_
_entity.id
_entity.type
_entity.pdbx_description
1 polymer ?
#
loop_
_entity_poly.entity_id
_entity_poly.type
_entity_poly.pdbx_seq_one_letter_code
_entity_poly.pdbx_strand_id
1 'polypeptide(L)'
;MEDSLIFENLNESSQTIEYGHKKPFYKRWYMILLYVILSLIAVLGFTLGMFIIFAEYSQCDRSCRLEFCNGKNDSACLLDRSISGRRKKPHLRSKCICTAPKLFNGTVEINRMAKPTDTWKVDSEEKRYCAVPPNSTDFLGITYDSKEDALAADAILLHLGPCGMCSSISDKEAYNKTAQTLTKISLKAAFGSILSADLARKQMAKSGLSDKCVDCWIGNMRQTIIHCFGVCMTSSRSSCDKNGELTKCLYCDEVHSGMYFRRCAGMTRRRAGIETDICRKPGEIVD
;
A
#
# COMPACT_ATOMS: atom_id res chain seq x y z
N MET A 1 -54.41 64.55 -39.72
CA MET A 1 -54.51 65.12 -41.07
C MET A 1 -53.29 64.61 -41.80
N GLU A 2 -53.53 63.82 -42.85
CA GLU A 2 -52.61 63.52 -43.96
C GLU A 2 -51.27 62.83 -43.60
N ASP A 3 -51.14 61.56 -43.97
CA ASP A 3 -50.42 61.12 -45.19
C ASP A 3 -48.95 60.88 -44.83
N SER A 4 -48.24 59.83 -45.21
CA SER A 4 -48.37 58.77 -46.20
C SER A 4 -47.26 57.77 -45.82
N LEU A 5 -47.52 56.46 -45.74
CA LEU A 5 -47.31 55.51 -46.83
C LEU A 5 -45.88 55.47 -47.38
N ILE A 6 -45.42 54.24 -47.62
CA ILE A 6 -44.24 53.84 -48.40
C ILE A 6 -42.96 53.63 -47.55
N PHE A 7 -42.87 52.47 -46.89
CA PHE A 7 -41.84 51.47 -47.22
C PHE A 7 -42.20 50.15 -46.53
N GLU A 8 -43.32 49.60 -47.01
CA GLU A 8 -43.60 48.18 -46.99
C GLU A 8 -42.93 47.58 -48.25
N ASN A 9 -42.46 46.33 -48.15
CA ASN A 9 -41.79 45.52 -49.18
C ASN A 9 -40.28 45.70 -49.32
N LEU A 10 -39.55 44.82 -48.63
CA LEU A 10 -38.73 43.75 -49.23
C LEU A 10 -37.78 43.22 -48.15
N ASN A 11 -38.32 42.49 -47.18
CA ASN A 11 -37.52 41.45 -46.55
C ASN A 11 -38.37 40.18 -46.54
N GLU A 12 -38.66 39.79 -47.77
CA GLU A 12 -39.28 38.53 -48.14
C GLU A 12 -38.43 37.42 -47.50
N SER A 13 -39.10 36.70 -46.62
CA SER A 13 -38.61 35.59 -45.87
C SER A 13 -38.01 34.52 -46.80
N SER A 14 -36.70 34.57 -47.00
CA SER A 14 -35.91 33.40 -47.36
C SER A 14 -35.88 32.45 -46.15
N GLN A 15 -37.02 31.88 -45.79
CA GLN A 15 -37.07 30.62 -45.07
C GLN A 15 -36.60 29.56 -46.06
N THR A 16 -35.28 29.39 -46.17
CA THR A 16 -34.73 28.15 -46.69
C THR A 16 -35.31 27.05 -45.82
N ILE A 17 -36.27 26.30 -46.36
CA ILE A 17 -36.74 25.04 -45.80
C ILE A 17 -35.51 24.14 -45.81
N GLU A 18 -34.76 24.21 -44.72
CA GLU A 18 -33.64 23.31 -44.48
C GLU A 18 -34.29 21.94 -44.32
N TYR A 19 -34.35 21.19 -45.42
CA TYR A 19 -34.77 19.80 -45.43
C TYR A 19 -33.81 19.08 -44.49
N GLY A 20 -34.22 18.96 -43.24
CA GLY A 20 -33.46 18.32 -42.19
C GLY A 20 -33.15 16.92 -42.66
N HIS A 21 -31.93 16.75 -43.20
CA HIS A 21 -31.48 15.51 -43.78
C HIS A 21 -31.47 14.50 -42.63
N LYS A 22 -32.55 13.72 -42.50
CA LYS A 22 -32.70 12.73 -41.43
C LYS A 22 -31.51 11.81 -41.56
N LYS A 23 -30.55 11.95 -40.63
CA LYS A 23 -29.36 11.11 -40.60
C LYS A 23 -29.86 9.67 -40.62
N PRO A 24 -29.39 8.85 -41.56
CA PRO A 24 -30.01 7.57 -41.79
C PRO A 24 -29.84 6.69 -40.55
N PHE A 25 -30.92 6.01 -40.19
CA PHE A 25 -31.06 5.26 -38.94
C PHE A 25 -29.91 4.25 -38.70
N TYR A 26 -29.36 3.68 -39.78
CA TYR A 26 -28.22 2.75 -39.71
C TYR A 26 -26.94 3.38 -39.12
N LYS A 27 -26.73 4.69 -39.28
CA LYS A 27 -25.57 5.37 -38.68
C LYS A 27 -25.64 5.42 -37.14
N ARG A 28 -26.86 5.44 -36.56
CA ARG A 28 -27.02 5.40 -35.09
C ARG A 28 -26.70 4.02 -34.52
N TRP A 29 -27.16 2.95 -35.17
CA TRP A 29 -26.88 1.57 -34.73
C TRP A 29 -25.41 1.20 -34.82
N TYR A 30 -24.73 1.61 -35.90
CA TYR A 30 -23.30 1.38 -36.03
C TYR A 30 -22.49 2.06 -34.91
N MET A 31 -22.82 3.30 -34.55
CA MET A 31 -22.16 4.00 -33.45
C MET A 31 -22.42 3.36 -32.09
N ILE A 32 -23.65 2.87 -31.84
CA ILE A 32 -23.99 2.13 -30.60
C ILE A 32 -23.19 0.84 -30.54
N LEU A 33 -23.16 0.05 -31.62
CA LEU A 33 -22.42 -1.21 -31.68
C LEU A 33 -20.92 -0.97 -31.46
N LEU A 34 -20.34 0.04 -32.11
CA LEU A 34 -18.94 0.40 -31.94
C LEU A 34 -18.64 0.79 -30.48
N TYR A 35 -19.50 1.59 -29.85
CA TYR A 35 -19.34 1.96 -28.44
C TYR A 35 -19.39 0.76 -27.50
N VAL A 36 -20.33 -0.17 -27.73
CA VAL A 36 -20.44 -1.42 -26.97
C VAL A 36 -19.18 -2.27 -27.14
N ILE A 37 -18.69 -2.44 -28.37
CA ILE A 37 -17.46 -3.19 -28.65
C ILE A 37 -16.25 -2.55 -27.97
N LEU A 38 -16.06 -1.24 -28.10
CA LEU A 38 -14.95 -0.53 -27.45
C LEU A 38 -15.03 -0.62 -25.92
N SER A 39 -16.23 -0.54 -25.36
CA SER A 39 -16.44 -0.69 -23.91
C SER A 39 -16.11 -2.11 -23.43
N LEU A 40 -16.51 -3.14 -24.19
CA LEU A 40 -16.17 -4.54 -23.88
C LEU A 40 -14.67 -4.80 -23.99
N ILE A 41 -13.99 -4.25 -25.02
CA ILE A 41 -12.54 -4.33 -25.16
C ILE A 41 -11.85 -3.64 -23.98
N ALA A 42 -12.34 -2.46 -23.55
CA ALA A 42 -11.79 -1.76 -22.40
C ALA A 42 -11.95 -2.55 -21.10
N VAL A 43 -13.13 -3.15 -20.86
CA VAL A 43 -13.38 -4.01 -19.70
C VAL A 43 -12.52 -5.27 -19.75
N LEU A 44 -12.38 -5.91 -20.91
CA LEU A 44 -11.54 -7.09 -21.08
C LEU A 44 -10.06 -6.76 -20.87
N GLY A 45 -9.57 -5.65 -21.43
CA GLY A 45 -8.21 -5.17 -21.23
C GLY A 45 -7.93 -4.84 -19.77
N PHE A 46 -8.86 -4.17 -19.09
CA PHE A 46 -8.74 -3.87 -17.66
C PHE A 46 -8.75 -5.14 -16.81
N THR A 47 -9.66 -6.08 -17.07
CA THR A 47 -9.73 -7.34 -16.33
C THR A 47 -8.47 -8.19 -16.53
N LEU A 48 -7.99 -8.34 -17.77
CA LEU A 48 -6.75 -9.05 -18.07
C LEU A 48 -5.55 -8.38 -17.39
N GLY A 49 -5.46 -7.05 -17.45
CA GLY A 49 -4.43 -6.27 -16.78
C GLY A 49 -4.44 -6.49 -15.27
N MET A 50 -5.61 -6.45 -14.65
CA MET A 50 -5.77 -6.74 -13.21
C MET A 50 -5.39 -8.18 -12.88
N PHE A 51 -5.76 -9.16 -13.71
CA PHE A 51 -5.34 -10.56 -13.52
C PHE A 51 -3.83 -10.70 -13.55
N ILE A 52 -3.13 -10.03 -14.47
CA ILE A 52 -1.66 -10.05 -14.55
C ILE A 52 -1.05 -9.40 -13.31
N ILE A 53 -1.55 -8.23 -12.91
CA ILE A 53 -1.09 -7.50 -11.72
C ILE A 53 -1.25 -8.40 -10.49
N PHE A 54 -2.45 -8.92 -10.22
CA PHE A 54 -2.70 -9.78 -9.06
C PHE A 54 -2.05 -11.15 -9.14
N ALA A 55 -1.71 -11.62 -10.35
CA ALA A 55 -1.03 -12.89 -10.51
C ALA A 55 0.35 -12.82 -9.87
N GLU A 56 1.22 -11.84 -10.12
CA GLU A 56 2.60 -11.96 -9.66
C GLU A 56 3.06 -10.96 -8.60
N TYR A 57 2.57 -9.72 -8.64
CA TYR A 57 2.90 -8.57 -7.78
C TYR A 57 4.00 -8.78 -6.70
N SER A 58 5.20 -9.20 -7.11
CA SER A 58 6.37 -9.45 -6.24
C SER A 58 6.15 -10.34 -4.99
N GLN A 59 5.14 -11.22 -4.95
CA GLN A 59 4.91 -12.03 -3.74
C GLN A 59 6.03 -13.05 -3.49
N CYS A 60 6.62 -13.58 -4.56
CA CYS A 60 7.75 -14.49 -4.43
C CYS A 60 9.02 -13.73 -4.02
N ASP A 61 9.29 -12.54 -4.55
CA ASP A 61 10.38 -11.68 -4.05
C ASP A 61 10.29 -11.51 -2.52
N ARG A 62 9.11 -11.15 -2.03
CA ARG A 62 8.86 -10.99 -0.59
C ARG A 62 9.06 -12.27 0.20
N SER A 63 8.54 -13.40 -0.29
CA SER A 63 8.70 -14.70 0.38
C SER A 63 10.18 -15.07 0.46
N CYS A 64 10.93 -14.87 -0.62
CA CYS A 64 12.38 -15.12 -0.66
C CYS A 64 13.13 -14.21 0.32
N ARG A 65 12.82 -12.92 0.35
CA ARG A 65 13.44 -11.99 1.30
C ARG A 65 13.15 -12.38 2.74
N LEU A 66 11.93 -12.78 3.08
CA LEU A 66 11.64 -13.21 4.44
C LEU A 66 12.34 -14.51 4.84
N GLU A 67 12.53 -15.42 3.89
CA GLU A 67 13.22 -16.69 4.13
C GLU A 67 14.71 -16.48 4.36
N PHE A 68 15.36 -15.70 3.49
CA PHE A 68 16.82 -15.54 3.49
C PHE A 68 17.33 -14.36 4.30
N CYS A 69 16.48 -13.38 4.57
CA CYS A 69 16.72 -12.40 5.60
C CYS A 69 16.04 -12.95 6.86
N ASN A 70 16.79 -13.63 7.73
CA ASN A 70 16.33 -14.08 9.06
C ASN A 70 17.23 -13.59 10.22
N GLY A 71 18.13 -12.62 9.96
CA GLY A 71 19.06 -12.09 10.94
C GLY A 71 18.40 -11.15 11.97
N LYS A 72 19.07 -10.92 13.10
CA LYS A 72 18.54 -10.09 14.20
C LYS A 72 18.32 -8.61 13.83
N ASN A 73 18.98 -8.08 12.79
CA ASN A 73 18.91 -6.67 12.34
C ASN A 73 19.00 -6.57 10.80
N ASP A 74 18.22 -7.36 10.07
CA ASP A 74 18.35 -7.56 8.62
C ASP A 74 17.33 -6.78 7.77
N SER A 75 16.79 -5.70 8.32
CA SER A 75 15.80 -4.85 7.62
C SER A 75 16.29 -4.37 6.24
N ALA A 76 17.60 -4.16 6.07
CA ALA A 76 18.24 -3.83 4.79
C ALA A 76 18.17 -4.96 3.78
N CYS A 77 18.34 -6.20 4.24
CA CYS A 77 18.19 -7.38 3.41
C CYS A 77 16.76 -7.48 2.88
N LEU A 78 15.74 -7.12 3.67
CA LEU A 78 14.34 -7.11 3.22
C LEU A 78 14.05 -6.09 2.10
N LEU A 79 14.91 -5.09 1.91
CA LEU A 79 14.84 -4.15 0.79
C LEU A 79 15.79 -4.49 -0.36
N ASP A 80 16.65 -5.52 -0.22
CA ASP A 80 17.63 -5.88 -1.24
C ASP A 80 16.93 -6.47 -2.48
N ARG A 81 17.03 -5.73 -3.60
CA ARG A 81 16.44 -6.13 -4.88
C ARG A 81 17.21 -7.25 -5.57
N SER A 82 18.42 -7.57 -5.13
CA SER A 82 19.16 -8.74 -5.60
C SER A 82 18.57 -10.06 -5.07
N ILE A 83 17.74 -9.99 -4.03
CA ILE A 83 16.91 -11.11 -3.58
C ILE A 83 15.56 -11.02 -4.27
N SER A 84 15.36 -11.92 -5.22
CA SER A 84 14.16 -11.99 -6.04
C SER A 84 13.60 -13.41 -6.09
N GLY A 85 12.33 -13.52 -6.44
CA GLY A 85 11.61 -14.76 -6.47
C GLY A 85 10.58 -14.78 -7.58
N ARG A 86 10.48 -15.90 -8.27
CA ARG A 86 9.44 -16.18 -9.26
C ARG A 86 8.66 -17.42 -8.88
N ARG A 87 7.46 -17.59 -9.41
CA ARG A 87 6.69 -18.82 -9.20
C ARG A 87 7.41 -20.01 -9.82
N LYS A 88 7.32 -21.18 -9.18
CA LYS A 88 7.81 -22.43 -9.78
C LYS A 88 7.02 -22.78 -11.04
N LYS A 89 5.69 -22.65 -10.99
CA LYS A 89 4.78 -22.83 -12.13
C LYS A 89 3.61 -21.83 -12.01
N PRO A 90 3.01 -21.37 -13.13
CA PRO A 90 1.90 -20.42 -13.08
C PRO A 90 0.69 -20.87 -12.23
N HIS A 91 0.39 -22.18 -12.26
CA HIS A 91 -0.71 -22.79 -11.48
C HIS A 91 -0.31 -23.12 -10.04
N LEU A 92 0.98 -23.31 -9.75
CA LEU A 92 1.46 -23.72 -8.42
C LEU A 92 1.77 -22.49 -7.57
N ARG A 93 0.72 -21.88 -7.02
CA ARG A 93 0.80 -20.63 -6.25
C ARG A 93 1.50 -20.75 -4.89
N SER A 94 1.82 -21.96 -4.43
CA SER A 94 2.41 -22.23 -3.11
C SER A 94 3.93 -22.33 -3.11
N LYS A 95 4.60 -22.30 -4.27
CA LYS A 95 6.04 -22.48 -4.39
C LYS A 95 6.70 -21.31 -5.13
N CYS A 96 7.83 -20.86 -4.59
CA CYS A 96 8.66 -19.83 -5.19
C CYS A 96 10.06 -20.39 -5.47
N ILE A 97 10.66 -19.97 -6.58
CA ILE A 97 12.07 -20.17 -6.91
C ILE A 97 12.76 -18.84 -6.65
N CYS A 98 13.71 -18.85 -5.73
CA CYS A 98 14.43 -17.68 -5.25
C CYS A 98 15.83 -17.61 -5.84
N THR A 99 16.31 -16.39 -6.06
CA THR A 99 17.68 -16.07 -6.44
C THR A 99 18.21 -14.98 -5.50
N ALA A 100 19.40 -15.18 -4.94
CA ALA A 100 20.08 -14.21 -4.10
C ALA A 100 21.60 -14.32 -4.28
N PRO A 101 22.17 -13.69 -5.33
CA PRO A 101 23.58 -13.90 -5.72
C PRO A 101 24.60 -13.57 -4.63
N LYS A 102 24.25 -12.73 -3.66
CA LYS A 102 25.12 -12.39 -2.52
C LYS A 102 25.08 -13.43 -1.40
N LEU A 103 24.08 -14.31 -1.38
CA LEU A 103 23.83 -15.28 -0.31
C LEU A 103 24.08 -16.72 -0.77
N PHE A 104 23.69 -17.06 -1.99
CA PHE A 104 23.89 -18.39 -2.57
C PHE A 104 23.98 -18.36 -4.09
N ASN A 105 24.64 -19.37 -4.66
CA ASN A 105 24.71 -19.56 -6.11
C ASN A 105 23.52 -20.39 -6.62
N GLY A 106 22.97 -20.02 -7.77
CA GLY A 106 21.87 -20.74 -8.41
C GLY A 106 20.49 -20.32 -7.91
N THR A 107 19.57 -21.29 -7.81
CA THR A 107 18.19 -21.03 -7.39
C THR A 107 17.76 -21.98 -6.28
N VAL A 108 16.94 -21.49 -5.34
CA VAL A 108 16.43 -22.29 -4.21
C VAL A 108 14.90 -22.26 -4.23
N GLU A 109 14.28 -23.43 -4.08
CA GLU A 109 12.83 -23.52 -3.96
C GLU A 109 12.38 -23.36 -2.51
N ILE A 110 11.39 -22.50 -2.29
CA ILE A 110 10.78 -22.28 -0.98
C ILE A 110 9.26 -22.42 -1.05
N ASN A 111 8.64 -22.60 0.12
CA ASN A 111 7.20 -22.40 0.26
C ASN A 111 6.90 -20.90 0.25
N ARG A 112 5.93 -20.48 -0.55
CA ARG A 112 5.44 -19.11 -0.54
C ARG A 112 4.77 -18.86 0.81
N MET A 113 5.16 -17.77 1.47
CA MET A 113 4.53 -17.42 2.73
C MET A 113 3.11 -16.93 2.47
N ALA A 114 2.14 -17.73 2.91
CA ALA A 114 0.71 -17.44 2.76
C ALA A 114 -0.03 -17.49 4.09
N LYS A 115 0.62 -17.97 5.18
CA LYS A 115 -0.07 -18.16 6.45
C LYS A 115 -0.29 -16.81 7.12
N PRO A 116 -1.54 -16.47 7.48
CA PRO A 116 -1.83 -15.36 8.38
C PRO A 116 -0.97 -15.50 9.65
N THR A 117 -0.41 -14.40 10.13
CA THR A 117 0.30 -14.37 11.40
C THR A 117 -0.44 -13.47 12.37
N ASP A 118 -0.68 -13.96 13.57
CA ASP A 118 -1.16 -13.12 14.66
C ASP A 118 -0.01 -12.23 15.13
N THR A 119 -0.03 -11.01 14.63
CA THR A 119 1.02 -10.06 14.92
C THR A 119 0.88 -9.45 16.33
N TRP A 120 -0.31 -9.50 16.94
CA TRP A 120 -0.48 -9.13 18.35
C TRP A 120 0.28 -10.10 19.25
N LYS A 121 0.08 -11.40 19.03
CA LYS A 121 0.83 -12.43 19.74
C LYS A 121 2.35 -12.21 19.63
N VAL A 122 2.85 -11.93 18.42
CA VAL A 122 4.28 -11.65 18.20
C VAL A 122 4.78 -10.44 19.00
N ASP A 123 4.02 -9.35 19.08
CA ASP A 123 4.42 -8.19 19.88
C ASP A 123 4.35 -8.48 21.38
N SER A 124 3.34 -9.23 21.83
CA SER A 124 3.18 -9.58 23.26
C SER A 124 4.29 -10.47 23.82
N GLU A 125 4.96 -11.23 22.95
CA GLU A 125 6.08 -12.11 23.30
C GLU A 125 7.46 -11.43 23.10
N GLU A 126 7.49 -10.25 22.48
CA GLU A 126 8.72 -9.51 22.20
C GLU A 126 9.26 -8.82 23.47
N LYS A 127 10.57 -8.90 23.67
CA LYS A 127 11.24 -8.30 24.83
C LYS A 127 12.26 -7.25 24.45
N ARG A 128 12.76 -7.31 23.22
CA ARG A 128 13.80 -6.41 22.71
C ARG A 128 13.23 -5.01 22.53
N TYR A 129 14.09 -4.01 22.58
CA TYR A 129 13.71 -2.62 22.33
C TYR A 129 14.65 -1.97 21.33
N CYS A 130 14.11 -1.06 20.53
CA CYS A 130 14.90 -0.20 19.69
C CYS A 130 15.04 1.18 20.36
N ALA A 131 16.27 1.65 20.52
CA ALA A 131 16.57 2.94 21.13
C ALA A 131 17.79 3.60 20.49
N VAL A 132 17.84 4.94 20.53
CA VAL A 132 18.96 5.73 20.00
C VAL A 132 19.98 5.94 21.12
N PRO A 133 21.22 5.44 21.00
CA PRO A 133 22.26 5.68 22.00
C PRO A 133 22.53 7.19 22.19
N PRO A 134 22.93 7.64 23.40
CA PRO A 134 23.14 9.06 23.69
C PRO A 134 24.22 9.71 22.82
N ASN A 135 25.20 8.93 22.36
CA ASN A 135 26.31 9.38 21.51
C ASN A 135 26.08 9.14 20.01
N SER A 136 24.85 8.78 19.59
CA SER A 136 24.54 8.60 18.17
C SER A 136 24.61 9.94 17.44
N THR A 137 25.38 9.99 16.34
CA THR A 137 25.54 11.17 15.49
C THR A 137 24.58 11.16 14.30
N ASP A 138 24.05 9.99 13.95
CA ASP A 138 23.13 9.75 12.85
C ASP A 138 21.66 9.59 13.30
N PHE A 139 21.43 9.61 14.62
CA PHE A 139 20.13 9.44 15.26
C PHE A 139 19.41 8.14 14.87
N LEU A 140 20.19 7.10 14.52
CA LEU A 140 19.69 5.77 14.21
C LEU A 140 19.59 4.91 15.48
N GLY A 141 18.51 4.16 15.59
CA GLY A 141 18.30 3.22 16.69
C GLY A 141 19.16 1.97 16.56
N ILE A 142 19.55 1.40 17.71
CA ILE A 142 20.10 0.06 17.82
C ILE A 142 19.18 -0.82 18.69
N THR A 143 19.23 -2.13 18.43
CA THR A 143 18.40 -3.11 19.15
C THR A 143 19.09 -3.50 20.46
N TYR A 144 18.38 -3.35 21.57
CA TYR A 144 18.71 -3.82 22.90
C TYR A 144 17.92 -5.09 23.23
N ASP A 145 18.45 -5.94 24.11
CA ASP A 145 17.79 -7.20 24.49
C ASP A 145 16.54 -6.97 25.38
N SER A 146 16.49 -5.85 26.10
CA SER A 146 15.36 -5.43 26.96
C SER A 146 15.17 -3.91 27.01
N LYS A 147 14.03 -3.45 27.58
CA LYS A 147 13.78 -2.02 27.87
C LYS A 147 14.78 -1.50 28.90
N GLU A 148 15.06 -2.32 29.89
CA GLU A 148 15.97 -2.04 31.00
C GLU A 148 17.40 -1.82 30.50
N ASP A 149 17.87 -2.64 29.56
CA ASP A 149 19.21 -2.49 28.96
C ASP A 149 19.34 -1.17 28.19
N ALA A 150 18.29 -0.77 27.47
CA ALA A 150 18.28 0.50 26.76
C ALA A 150 18.30 1.70 27.72
N LEU A 151 17.53 1.62 28.81
CA LEU A 151 17.52 2.67 29.85
C LEU A 151 18.86 2.74 30.61
N ALA A 152 19.48 1.60 30.91
CA ALA A 152 20.79 1.52 31.55
C ALA A 152 21.91 2.13 30.68
N ALA A 153 21.72 2.14 29.36
CA ALA A 153 22.63 2.77 28.39
C ALA A 153 22.33 4.26 28.15
N ASP A 154 21.40 4.87 28.91
CA ASP A 154 20.92 6.25 28.71
C ASP A 154 20.41 6.50 27.28
N ALA A 155 19.85 5.46 26.66
CA ALA A 155 19.36 5.51 25.28
C ALA A 155 17.93 6.07 25.20
N ILE A 156 17.65 6.82 24.14
CA ILE A 156 16.31 7.37 23.87
C ILE A 156 15.44 6.26 23.28
N LEU A 157 14.46 5.78 24.05
CA LEU A 157 13.55 4.73 23.61
C LEU A 157 12.74 5.15 22.36
N LEU A 158 12.81 4.35 21.31
CA LEU A 158 11.98 4.53 20.12
C LEU A 158 10.71 3.68 20.18
N HIS A 159 10.86 2.36 20.25
CA HIS A 159 9.73 1.43 20.20
C HIS A 159 10.10 0.02 20.69
N LEU A 160 9.08 -0.80 20.99
CA LEU A 160 9.22 -2.24 21.25
C LEU A 160 9.68 -2.99 19.99
N GLY A 161 10.52 -3.99 20.16
CA GLY A 161 11.05 -4.86 19.11
C GLY A 161 12.34 -4.36 18.45
N PRO A 162 12.93 -5.18 17.56
CA PRO A 162 14.19 -4.86 16.90
C PRO A 162 14.06 -3.64 15.98
N CYS A 163 15.15 -2.89 15.85
CA CYS A 163 15.23 -1.77 14.93
C CYS A 163 15.09 -2.22 13.47
N GLY A 164 14.50 -1.34 12.66
CA GLY A 164 14.36 -1.51 11.23
C GLY A 164 14.51 -0.18 10.49
N MET A 165 13.99 -0.12 9.26
CA MET A 165 14.15 1.04 8.37
C MET A 165 13.44 2.29 8.82
N CYS A 166 12.47 2.16 9.73
CA CYS A 166 11.74 3.27 10.30
C CYS A 166 12.27 3.62 11.70
N SER A 167 13.41 3.12 12.14
CA SER A 167 13.88 3.25 13.52
C SER A 167 14.84 4.42 13.71
N SER A 168 14.38 5.62 13.38
CA SER A 168 15.09 6.89 13.61
C SER A 168 14.23 7.85 14.41
N ILE A 169 14.85 8.88 15.02
CA ILE A 169 14.10 9.96 15.69
C ILE A 169 13.15 10.66 14.70
N SER A 170 13.64 10.98 13.50
CA SER A 170 12.86 11.65 12.46
C SER A 170 11.63 10.83 12.04
N ASP A 171 11.76 9.51 11.88
CA ASP A 171 10.62 8.65 11.57
C ASP A 171 9.60 8.59 12.73
N LYS A 172 10.07 8.61 13.99
CA LYS A 172 9.19 8.64 15.17
C LYS A 172 8.41 9.95 15.25
N GLU A 173 9.07 11.07 14.99
CA GLU A 173 8.42 12.37 14.89
C GLU A 173 7.39 12.41 13.76
N ALA A 174 7.72 11.85 12.59
CA ALA A 174 6.78 11.73 11.47
C ALA A 174 5.55 10.89 11.83
N TYR A 175 5.73 9.76 12.53
CA TYR A 175 4.60 8.97 13.03
C TYR A 175 3.74 9.75 14.04
N ASN A 176 4.34 10.48 14.98
CA ASN A 176 3.62 11.32 15.93
C ASN A 176 2.82 12.42 15.21
N LYS A 177 3.47 13.16 14.31
CA LYS A 177 2.84 14.23 13.54
C LYS A 177 1.69 13.73 12.67
N THR A 178 1.77 12.49 12.19
CA THR A 178 0.77 11.88 11.32
C THR A 178 -0.12 10.86 12.03
N ALA A 179 -0.13 10.83 13.37
CA ALA A 179 -0.82 9.80 14.17
C ALA A 179 -2.28 9.58 13.73
N GLN A 180 -2.99 10.66 13.39
CA GLN A 180 -4.40 10.69 12.99
C GLN A 180 -4.65 10.81 11.47
N THR A 181 -3.59 10.84 10.66
CA THR A 181 -3.71 11.07 9.20
C THR A 181 -2.93 10.07 8.35
N LEU A 182 -2.03 9.28 8.92
CA LEU A 182 -1.19 8.36 8.18
C LEU A 182 -2.00 7.28 7.45
N THR A 183 -3.12 6.83 8.00
CA THR A 183 -4.02 5.87 7.32
C THR A 183 -4.60 6.48 6.04
N LYS A 184 -4.92 7.78 6.04
CA LYS A 184 -5.39 8.49 4.84
C LYS A 184 -4.26 8.70 3.81
N ILE A 185 -3.05 9.00 4.27
CA ILE A 185 -1.87 9.14 3.41
C ILE A 185 -1.53 7.81 2.74
N SER A 186 -1.43 6.74 3.54
CA SER A 186 -1.14 5.39 3.08
C SER A 186 -2.22 4.85 2.15
N LEU A 187 -3.51 5.14 2.39
CA LEU A 187 -4.58 4.75 1.45
C LEU A 187 -4.40 5.39 0.07
N LYS A 188 -4.08 6.69 0.01
CA LYS A 188 -3.78 7.37 -1.27
C LYS A 188 -2.55 6.77 -1.95
N ALA A 189 -1.52 6.47 -1.18
CA ALA A 189 -0.31 5.82 -1.70
C ALA A 189 -0.58 4.39 -2.19
N ALA A 190 -1.45 3.64 -1.52
CA ALA A 190 -1.85 2.29 -1.91
C ALA A 190 -2.57 2.32 -3.27
N PHE A 191 -3.55 3.21 -3.45
CA PHE A 191 -4.17 3.40 -4.77
C PHE A 191 -3.15 3.86 -5.83
N GLY A 192 -2.25 4.77 -5.46
CA GLY A 192 -1.14 5.18 -6.33
C GLY A 192 -0.25 4.02 -6.76
N SER A 193 -0.03 3.03 -5.89
CA SER A 193 0.82 1.86 -6.14
C SER A 193 0.28 0.92 -7.22
N ILE A 194 -1.04 0.93 -7.45
CA ILE A 194 -1.67 0.20 -8.55
C ILE A 194 -1.22 0.78 -9.89
N LEU A 195 -1.00 2.10 -9.95
CA LEU A 195 -0.58 2.81 -11.16
C LEU A 195 0.94 2.80 -11.33
N SER A 196 1.69 3.20 -10.29
CA SER A 196 3.16 3.17 -10.32
C SER A 196 3.79 3.16 -8.93
N ALA A 197 4.99 2.60 -8.84
CA ALA A 197 5.79 2.61 -7.61
C ALA A 197 6.14 4.04 -7.17
N ASP A 198 6.43 4.91 -8.13
CA ASP A 198 6.93 6.25 -7.84
C ASP A 198 5.80 7.19 -7.43
N LEU A 199 4.58 6.98 -7.94
CA LEU A 199 3.41 7.67 -7.43
C LEU A 199 3.13 7.27 -5.97
N ALA A 200 3.26 5.98 -5.64
CA ALA A 200 3.15 5.52 -4.26
C ALA A 200 4.20 6.18 -3.35
N ARG A 201 5.47 6.19 -3.76
CA ARG A 201 6.56 6.88 -3.05
C ARG A 201 6.26 8.35 -2.83
N LYS A 202 5.91 9.08 -3.91
CA LYS A 202 5.60 10.51 -3.84
C LYS A 202 4.43 10.82 -2.89
N GLN A 203 3.40 9.98 -2.87
CA GLN A 203 2.29 10.17 -1.94
C GLN A 203 2.70 9.85 -0.49
N MET A 204 3.46 8.76 -0.29
CA MET A 204 3.85 8.34 1.05
C MET A 204 4.91 9.26 1.67
N ALA A 205 5.81 9.86 0.87
CA ALA A 205 6.80 10.83 1.32
C ALA A 205 6.17 12.05 2.03
N LYS A 206 4.90 12.36 1.75
CA LYS A 206 4.15 13.42 2.46
C LYS A 206 3.94 13.14 3.95
N SER A 207 4.16 11.90 4.39
CA SER A 207 4.14 11.56 5.81
C SER A 207 5.35 12.11 6.58
N GLY A 208 6.43 12.48 5.88
CA GLY A 208 7.70 12.87 6.50
C GLY A 208 8.59 11.69 6.91
N LEU A 209 8.18 10.45 6.61
CA LEU A 209 9.03 9.27 6.81
C LEU A 209 10.22 9.26 5.86
N SER A 210 11.32 8.66 6.29
CA SER A 210 12.52 8.43 5.49
C SER A 210 12.22 7.55 4.27
N ASP A 211 13.01 7.69 3.20
CA ASP A 211 12.80 6.95 1.95
C ASP A 211 12.79 5.43 2.14
N LYS A 212 13.66 4.91 3.01
CA LYS A 212 13.72 3.48 3.31
C LYS A 212 12.50 3.02 4.10
N CYS A 213 12.02 3.83 5.04
CA CYS A 213 10.77 3.55 5.74
C CYS A 213 9.55 3.57 4.79
N VAL A 214 9.53 4.52 3.86
CA VAL A 214 8.52 4.61 2.79
C VAL A 214 8.52 3.34 1.93
N ASP A 215 9.69 2.80 1.59
CA ASP A 215 9.78 1.55 0.83
C ASP A 215 9.19 0.35 1.59
N CYS A 216 9.38 0.26 2.92
CA CYS A 216 8.70 -0.74 3.74
C CYS A 216 7.17 -0.58 3.71
N TRP A 217 6.67 0.66 3.81
CA TRP A 217 5.25 0.98 3.74
C TRP A 217 4.63 0.61 2.39
N ILE A 218 5.32 0.90 1.29
CA ILE A 218 4.87 0.49 -0.05
C ILE A 218 4.83 -1.03 -0.15
N GLY A 219 5.86 -1.72 0.36
CA GLY A 219 5.86 -3.18 0.46
C GLY A 219 4.65 -3.73 1.23
N ASN A 220 4.25 -3.07 2.32
CA ASN A 220 3.04 -3.38 3.07
C ASN A 220 1.78 -3.20 2.20
N MET A 221 1.56 -1.99 1.66
CA MET A 221 0.37 -1.66 0.87
C MET A 221 0.18 -2.59 -0.32
N ARG A 222 1.27 -2.90 -1.01
CA ARG A 222 1.27 -3.82 -2.14
C ARG A 222 0.77 -5.19 -1.73
N GLN A 223 1.24 -5.72 -0.62
CA GLN A 223 0.77 -7.00 -0.11
C GLN A 223 -0.72 -6.95 0.24
N THR A 224 -1.16 -5.87 0.89
CA THR A 224 -2.56 -5.68 1.29
C THR A 224 -3.47 -5.64 0.06
N ILE A 225 -3.05 -4.97 -1.02
CA ILE A 225 -3.79 -4.99 -2.28
C ILE A 225 -3.91 -6.42 -2.80
N ILE A 226 -2.86 -7.25 -2.75
CA ILE A 226 -2.98 -8.58 -3.33
C ILE A 226 -3.85 -9.52 -2.48
N HIS A 227 -3.68 -9.50 -1.16
CA HIS A 227 -4.34 -10.47 -0.27
C HIS A 227 -5.71 -9.99 0.22
N CYS A 228 -5.86 -8.68 0.38
CA CYS A 228 -6.98 -8.08 1.07
C CYS A 228 -7.86 -7.22 0.17
N PHE A 229 -7.56 -7.01 -1.12
CA PHE A 229 -8.36 -6.13 -1.98
C PHE A 229 -9.84 -6.48 -1.98
N GLY A 230 -10.22 -7.75 -2.17
CA GLY A 230 -11.64 -8.14 -2.18
C GLY A 230 -12.35 -7.84 -0.85
N VAL A 231 -11.68 -8.11 0.27
CA VAL A 231 -12.21 -7.83 1.62
C VAL A 231 -12.28 -6.32 1.87
N CYS A 232 -11.25 -5.58 1.50
CA CYS A 232 -11.16 -4.13 1.68
C CYS A 232 -12.10 -3.32 0.78
N MET A 233 -12.49 -3.84 -0.39
CA MET A 233 -13.47 -3.21 -1.26
C MET A 233 -14.91 -3.36 -0.76
N THR A 234 -15.17 -4.37 0.09
CA THR A 234 -16.51 -4.72 0.56
C THR A 234 -16.75 -4.43 2.04
N SER A 235 -15.68 -4.29 2.85
CA SER A 235 -15.80 -3.96 4.26
C SER A 235 -15.97 -2.47 4.53
N SER A 236 -16.38 -2.13 5.74
CA SER A 236 -16.33 -0.75 6.23
C SER A 236 -14.90 -0.19 6.14
N ARG A 237 -14.80 1.11 5.86
CA ARG A 237 -13.55 1.89 5.93
C ARG A 237 -13.31 2.53 7.29
N SER A 238 -14.21 2.32 8.25
CA SER A 238 -13.97 2.66 9.65
C SER A 238 -12.83 1.82 10.20
N SER A 239 -12.25 2.28 11.30
CA SER A 239 -11.18 1.55 11.98
C SER A 239 -11.72 0.41 12.84
N CYS A 240 -12.83 0.66 13.52
CA CYS A 240 -13.58 -0.32 14.29
C CYS A 240 -14.82 -0.79 13.54
N ASP A 241 -15.26 -2.02 13.83
CA ASP A 241 -16.63 -2.45 13.64
C ASP A 241 -17.52 -2.05 14.84
N LYS A 242 -18.76 -2.55 14.87
CA LYS A 242 -19.75 -2.22 15.92
C LYS A 242 -19.38 -2.78 17.31
N ASN A 243 -18.48 -3.75 17.36
CA ASN A 243 -18.03 -4.40 18.59
C ASN A 243 -16.71 -3.80 19.12
N GLY A 244 -16.17 -2.79 18.44
CA GLY A 244 -14.86 -2.23 18.77
C GLY A 244 -13.68 -3.05 18.25
N GLU A 245 -13.94 -4.06 17.40
CA GLU A 245 -12.89 -4.87 16.78
C GLU A 245 -12.38 -4.22 15.49
N LEU A 246 -11.17 -4.59 15.05
CA LEU A 246 -10.67 -4.15 13.75
C LEU A 246 -11.63 -4.56 12.63
N THR A 247 -11.87 -3.64 11.69
CA THR A 247 -12.64 -4.01 10.49
C THR A 247 -11.96 -5.12 9.70
N LYS A 248 -12.75 -5.90 8.95
CA LYS A 248 -12.24 -7.05 8.18
C LYS A 248 -11.05 -6.71 7.27
N CYS A 249 -11.03 -5.51 6.69
CA CYS A 249 -9.90 -5.03 5.89
C CYS A 249 -8.63 -4.85 6.72
N LEU A 250 -8.72 -4.13 7.84
CA LEU A 250 -7.57 -3.87 8.71
C LEU A 250 -7.07 -5.15 9.37
N TYR A 251 -7.96 -6.04 9.77
CA TYR A 251 -7.59 -7.37 10.27
C TYR A 251 -6.83 -8.17 9.20
N CYS A 252 -7.32 -8.17 7.95
CA CYS A 252 -6.63 -8.84 6.84
C CYS A 252 -5.23 -8.26 6.59
N ASP A 253 -5.10 -6.93 6.59
CA ASP A 253 -3.81 -6.23 6.47
C ASP A 253 -2.85 -6.66 7.58
N GLU A 254 -3.34 -6.67 8.82
CA GLU A 254 -2.54 -7.01 9.98
C GLU A 254 -1.99 -8.43 9.89
N VAL A 255 -2.83 -9.41 9.55
CA VAL A 255 -2.41 -10.82 9.54
C VAL A 255 -1.60 -11.23 8.30
N HIS A 256 -1.81 -10.59 7.15
CA HIS A 256 -1.12 -10.96 5.90
C HIS A 256 0.08 -10.07 5.57
N SER A 257 -0.02 -8.77 5.87
CA SER A 257 1.01 -7.79 5.51
C SER A 257 1.89 -7.43 6.70
N GLY A 258 1.33 -7.47 7.92
CA GLY A 258 1.96 -6.96 9.14
C GLY A 258 3.32 -7.54 9.48
N MET A 259 3.56 -8.85 9.33
CA MET A 259 4.85 -9.44 9.71
C MET A 259 6.03 -8.94 8.88
N TYR A 260 5.89 -8.88 7.57
CA TYR A 260 6.95 -8.33 6.72
C TYR A 260 7.19 -6.87 7.02
N PHE A 261 6.10 -6.10 7.14
CA PHE A 261 6.19 -4.68 7.45
C PHE A 261 6.92 -4.46 8.76
N ARG A 262 6.63 -5.22 9.81
CA ARG A 262 7.32 -5.12 11.10
C ARG A 262 8.78 -5.45 11.04
N ARG A 263 9.16 -6.51 10.31
CA ARG A 263 10.57 -6.87 10.16
C ARG A 263 11.33 -5.84 9.33
N CYS A 264 10.68 -5.25 8.32
CA CYS A 264 11.27 -4.21 7.48
C CYS A 264 11.37 -2.87 8.23
N ALA A 265 10.25 -2.39 8.78
CA ALA A 265 10.14 -1.10 9.43
C ALA A 265 10.78 -1.08 10.82
N GLY A 266 10.70 -2.17 11.57
CA GLY A 266 10.99 -2.21 13.01
C GLY A 266 9.90 -1.51 13.82
N MET A 267 9.74 -0.21 13.56
CA MET A 267 8.75 0.66 14.20
C MET A 267 7.38 0.58 13.53
N THR A 268 6.35 0.36 14.34
CA THR A 268 4.96 0.62 14.00
C THR A 268 4.40 1.62 15.01
N ARG A 269 3.31 2.32 14.68
CA ARG A 269 2.64 3.23 15.63
C ARG A 269 2.31 2.52 16.95
N ARG A 270 1.85 1.27 16.86
CA ARG A 270 1.56 0.40 18.01
C ARG A 270 2.78 0.11 18.89
N ARG A 271 3.91 -0.28 18.28
CA ARG A 271 5.16 -0.56 19.00
C ARG A 271 5.79 0.68 19.62
N ALA A 272 5.51 1.85 19.05
CA ALA A 272 6.03 3.13 19.49
C ALA A 272 5.18 3.81 20.58
N GLY A 273 4.09 3.18 21.04
CA GLY A 273 3.19 3.77 22.03
C GLY A 273 2.32 4.90 21.48
N ILE A 274 2.13 4.97 20.16
CA ILE A 274 1.41 6.07 19.51
C ILE A 274 -0.04 5.66 19.30
N GLU A 275 -0.96 6.37 19.95
CA GLU A 275 -2.40 6.23 19.70
C GLU A 275 -2.77 6.85 18.34
N THR A 276 -3.67 6.19 17.61
CA THR A 276 -3.92 6.50 16.20
C THR A 276 -5.38 6.52 15.86
N ASP A 277 -5.67 6.86 14.60
CA ASP A 277 -6.98 6.71 13.99
C ASP A 277 -7.41 5.24 13.82
N ILE A 278 -6.52 4.26 14.05
CA ILE A 278 -6.83 2.82 14.05
C ILE A 278 -7.16 2.37 15.47
N CYS A 279 -8.33 1.75 15.62
CA CYS A 279 -8.78 1.15 16.87
C CYS A 279 -7.85 0.05 17.37
N ARG A 280 -7.62 0.02 18.69
CA ARG A 280 -6.79 -0.95 19.38
C ARG A 280 -7.46 -1.36 20.68
N LYS A 281 -7.29 -2.63 21.07
CA LYS A 281 -7.76 -3.09 22.38
C LYS A 281 -6.86 -2.53 23.49
N PRO A 282 -7.38 -2.41 24.73
CA PRO A 282 -6.55 -2.09 25.88
C PRO A 282 -5.35 -3.05 25.98
N GLY A 283 -4.16 -2.49 26.21
CA GLY A 283 -2.90 -3.24 26.25
C GLY A 283 -2.27 -3.53 24.89
N GLU A 284 -2.95 -3.27 23.75
CA GLU A 284 -2.32 -3.48 22.43
C GLU A 284 -1.23 -2.46 22.11
N ILE A 285 -1.34 -1.25 22.67
CA ILE A 285 -0.36 -0.19 22.53
C ILE A 285 0.65 -0.33 23.67
N VAL A 286 1.93 -0.27 23.32
CA VAL A 286 3.02 -0.39 24.30
C VAL A 286 3.13 0.89 25.13
N ASP A 287 3.35 0.73 26.43
CA ASP A 287 3.62 1.83 27.38
C ASP A 287 5.09 2.34 27.35
#